data_AF-A0A945W290-F1
#
_entry.id   AF-A0A945W290-F1
#
_cell.length_a   1.000
_cell.length_b   1.000
_cell.length_c   1.000
_cell.angle_alpha   90.00
_cell.angle_beta   90.00
_cell.angle_gamma   90.00
#
_symmetry.space_group_name_H-M   'P 1'
#
loop_
_entity.id
_entity.type
_entity.pdbx_description
1 polymer ?
#
loop_
_entity_poly.entity_id
_entity_poly.type
_entity_poly.pdbx_seq_one_letter_code
_entity_poly.pdbx_strand_id
1 'polypeptide(L)'
;MSPYLRRVIVIIIALLIPIVPFLIIGEIPGEKWLSRADDNAFIFGLTGASLLTSDILLPIPSSIIGTFLGARLGILSGWVWIWSGLMVGNLIGFAAGKYLLKSIKIDVSKTPTQVSLFLSRPVPVFAEAAAITAGAANTSIKQFLIACAAGNAIYAGVLSTNGAL
;
A
#
# COMPACT_ATOMS: atom_id res chain seq x y z
N MET A 1 -26.39 -22.32 3.88
CA MET A 1 -25.80 -21.20 4.63
C MET A 1 -26.50 -19.91 4.20
N SER A 2 -27.04 -19.11 5.12
CA SER A 2 -27.77 -17.89 4.72
C SER A 2 -26.81 -16.91 4.01
N PRO A 3 -27.26 -16.16 2.99
CA PRO A 3 -26.42 -15.21 2.26
C PRO A 3 -25.82 -14.13 3.18
N TYR A 4 -26.48 -13.82 4.31
CA TYR A 4 -25.97 -12.92 5.34
C TYR A 4 -24.80 -13.52 6.12
N LEU A 5 -24.90 -14.79 6.54
CA LEU A 5 -23.83 -15.48 7.26
C LEU A 5 -22.56 -15.60 6.41
N ARG A 6 -22.71 -15.84 5.11
CA ARG A 6 -21.58 -15.86 4.16
C ARG A 6 -20.87 -14.51 4.09
N ARG A 7 -21.60 -13.39 4.07
CA ARG A 7 -20.99 -12.04 4.05
C ARG A 7 -20.24 -11.73 5.33
N VAL A 8 -20.84 -12.06 6.48
CA VAL A 8 -20.21 -11.84 7.80
C VAL A 8 -18.91 -12.64 7.91
N ILE A 9 -18.89 -13.90 7.48
CA ILE A 9 -17.68 -14.73 7.47
C ILE A 9 -16.60 -14.12 6.57
N VAL A 10 -16.96 -13.64 5.37
CA VAL A 10 -16.00 -13.00 4.47
C VAL A 10 -15.42 -11.72 5.10
N ILE A 11 -16.25 -10.90 5.74
CA ILE A 11 -15.80 -9.68 6.44
C ILE A 11 -14.87 -10.04 7.61
N ILE A 12 -15.22 -11.02 8.42
CA ILE A 12 -14.39 -11.48 9.54
C ILE A 12 -13.05 -11.99 9.03
N ILE A 13 -13.02 -12.83 8.00
CA ILE A 13 -11.77 -13.32 7.40
C ILE A 13 -10.96 -12.16 6.84
N ALA A 14 -11.59 -11.23 6.12
CA ALA A 14 -10.92 -10.05 5.56
C ALA A 14 -10.31 -9.15 6.64
N LEU A 15 -10.92 -9.06 7.83
CA LEU A 15 -10.38 -8.35 8.99
C LEU A 15 -9.31 -9.16 9.74
N LEU A 16 -9.42 -10.49 9.79
CA LEU A 16 -8.44 -11.34 10.44
C LEU A 16 -7.12 -11.40 9.65
N ILE A 17 -7.15 -11.32 8.31
CA ILE A 17 -5.94 -11.28 7.48
C ILE A 17 -4.97 -10.17 7.90
N PRO A 18 -5.41 -8.93 8.21
CA PRO A 18 -4.54 -7.92 8.79
C PRO A 18 -4.32 -8.01 10.30
N ILE A 19 -5.38 -8.31 11.04
CA ILE A 19 -5.33 -8.26 12.50
C ILE A 19 -4.46 -9.40 13.06
N VAL A 20 -4.52 -10.59 12.46
CA VAL A 20 -3.80 -11.77 12.98
C VAL A 20 -2.28 -11.63 12.84
N PRO A 21 -1.70 -11.26 11.68
CA PRO A 21 -0.27 -10.96 11.59
C PRO A 21 0.13 -9.83 12.54
N PHE A 22 -0.68 -8.77 12.65
CA PHE A 22 -0.40 -7.66 13.58
C PHE A 22 -0.39 -8.12 15.06
N LEU A 23 -1.33 -8.97 15.46
CA LEU A 23 -1.41 -9.52 16.82
C LEU A 23 -0.32 -10.56 17.11
N ILE A 24 0.05 -11.40 16.14
CA ILE A 24 1.09 -12.43 16.29
C ILE A 24 2.48 -11.81 16.31
N ILE A 25 2.71 -10.81 15.45
CA ILE A 25 3.98 -10.06 15.41
C ILE A 25 4.10 -9.14 16.64
N GLY A 26 2.98 -8.85 17.32
CA GLY A 26 2.93 -7.89 18.43
C GLY A 26 3.24 -6.48 17.93
N GLU A 27 3.38 -5.51 18.83
CA GLU A 27 3.99 -4.21 18.52
C GLU A 27 5.20 -4.44 17.60
N ILE A 28 5.02 -4.13 16.32
CA ILE A 28 6.05 -4.36 15.32
C ILE A 28 7.32 -3.68 15.84
N PRO A 29 8.50 -4.19 15.47
CA PRO A 29 9.79 -3.53 15.61
C PRO A 29 9.84 -2.01 15.37
N GLY A 30 8.78 -1.30 14.97
CA GLY A 30 8.68 0.15 14.85
C GLY A 30 9.32 0.92 16.00
N GLU A 31 9.08 0.58 17.27
CA GLU A 31 9.76 1.27 18.39
C GLU A 31 11.27 0.95 18.44
N LYS A 32 11.65 -0.32 18.21
CA LYS A 32 13.05 -0.77 18.10
C LYS A 32 13.76 -0.28 16.83
N TRP A 33 13.02 0.01 15.77
CA TRP A 33 13.44 0.49 14.47
C TRP A 33 13.62 2.00 14.54
N LEU A 34 12.69 2.71 15.19
CA LEU A 34 12.87 4.11 15.57
C LEU A 34 14.14 4.29 16.42
N SER A 35 14.39 3.41 17.38
CA SER A 35 15.52 3.51 18.32
C SER A 35 16.83 2.87 17.85
N ARG A 36 16.85 1.96 16.87
CA ARG A 36 18.10 1.47 16.22
C ARG A 36 18.51 2.28 15.00
N ALA A 37 17.63 3.11 14.45
CA ALA A 37 17.93 3.89 13.26
C ALA A 37 18.71 5.18 13.54
N ASP A 38 19.35 5.30 14.70
CA ASP A 38 19.90 6.57 15.19
C ASP A 38 21.09 7.14 14.43
N ASP A 39 21.78 6.36 13.59
CA ASP A 39 22.99 6.85 12.92
C ASP A 39 22.89 7.04 11.39
N ASN A 40 21.85 6.52 10.70
CA ASN A 40 21.83 6.55 9.22
C ASN A 40 20.44 6.79 8.59
N ALA A 41 20.25 8.01 8.09
CA ALA A 41 19.04 8.47 7.39
C ALA A 41 18.69 7.63 6.14
N PHE A 42 19.69 7.11 5.42
CA PHE A 42 19.47 6.30 4.23
C PHE A 42 18.89 4.92 4.59
N ILE A 43 19.44 4.26 5.61
CA ILE A 43 18.97 2.94 6.06
C ILE A 43 17.54 3.06 6.61
N PHE A 44 17.24 4.13 7.34
CA PHE A 44 15.88 4.40 7.81
C PHE A 44 14.90 4.57 6.65
N GLY A 45 15.25 5.42 5.66
CA GLY A 45 14.45 5.63 4.47
C GLY A 45 14.21 4.34 3.68
N LEU A 46 15.26 3.56 3.43
CA LEU A 46 15.20 2.30 2.71
C LEU A 46 14.32 1.26 3.43
N THR A 47 14.45 1.16 4.76
CA THR A 47 13.64 0.25 5.56
C THR A 47 12.17 0.66 5.54
N GLY A 48 11.87 1.95 5.73
CA GLY A 48 10.49 2.45 5.67
C GLY A 48 9.87 2.26 4.27
N ALA A 49 10.62 2.52 3.20
CA ALA A 49 10.16 2.26 1.84
C ALA A 49 9.94 0.76 1.56
N SER A 50 10.76 -0.11 2.14
CA SER A 50 10.60 -1.57 2.04
C SER A 50 9.35 -2.06 2.80
N LEU A 51 9.07 -1.48 3.97
CA LEU A 51 7.84 -1.74 4.73
C LEU A 51 6.60 -1.28 3.95
N LEU A 52 6.64 -0.08 3.37
CA LEU A 52 5.57 0.44 2.50
C LEU A 52 5.38 -0.41 1.24
N THR A 53 6.47 -0.95 0.68
CA THR A 53 6.40 -1.88 -0.44
C THR A 53 5.74 -3.19 -0.02
N SER A 54 6.03 -3.65 1.20
CA SER A 54 5.48 -4.89 1.76
C SER A 54 4.02 -4.76 2.13
N ASP A 55 3.47 -3.54 2.25
CA ASP A 55 2.05 -3.28 2.53
C ASP A 55 1.12 -4.11 1.61
N ILE A 56 1.56 -4.27 0.35
CA ILE A 56 0.82 -5.04 -0.67
C ILE A 56 0.61 -6.52 -0.35
N LEU A 57 1.44 -7.10 0.52
CA LEU A 57 1.35 -8.49 0.96
C LEU A 57 1.00 -8.60 2.44
N LEU A 58 1.48 -7.64 3.22
CA LEU A 58 1.36 -7.57 4.66
C LEU A 58 0.65 -6.27 4.97
N PRO A 59 -0.60 -6.29 5.42
CA PRO A 59 -1.38 -5.07 5.65
C PRO A 59 -0.80 -4.27 6.82
N ILE A 60 0.16 -3.42 6.50
CA ILE A 60 0.95 -2.60 7.40
C ILE A 60 0.32 -1.22 7.38
N PRO A 61 0.14 -0.52 8.52
CA PRO A 61 -0.41 0.83 8.51
C PRO A 61 0.55 1.81 7.81
N SER A 62 0.42 1.97 6.50
CA SER A 62 1.27 2.84 5.68
C SER A 62 1.20 4.32 6.06
N SER A 63 0.09 4.74 6.67
CA SER A 63 -0.03 6.07 7.30
C SER A 63 0.98 6.27 8.43
N ILE A 64 1.12 5.28 9.33
CA ILE A 64 2.06 5.32 10.45
C ILE A 64 3.51 5.35 9.94
N ILE A 65 3.85 4.44 9.02
CA ILE A 65 5.21 4.37 8.45
C ILE A 65 5.56 5.65 7.70
N GLY A 66 4.63 6.20 6.91
CA GLY A 66 4.86 7.43 6.16
C GLY A 66 4.99 8.66 7.05
N THR A 67 4.18 8.77 8.11
CA THR A 67 4.34 9.84 9.10
C THR A 67 5.71 9.74 9.81
N PHE A 68 6.18 8.55 10.18
CA PHE A 68 7.53 8.40 10.75
C PHE A 68 8.66 8.75 9.77
N LEU A 69 8.52 8.39 8.50
CA LEU A 69 9.47 8.80 7.45
C LEU A 69 9.53 10.33 7.30
N GLY A 70 8.38 11.00 7.34
CA GLY A 70 8.31 12.46 7.37
C GLY A 70 8.97 13.07 8.60
N ALA A 71 8.62 12.57 9.79
CA ALA A 71 9.13 13.07 11.06
C ALA A 71 10.66 13.01 11.16
N ARG A 72 11.27 11.92 10.68
CA ARG A 72 12.72 11.72 10.81
C ARG A 72 13.53 12.32 9.67
N LEU A 73 13.05 12.21 8.43
CA LEU A 73 13.81 12.63 7.24
C LEU A 73 13.44 14.04 6.77
N GLY A 74 12.43 14.64 7.37
CA GLY A 74 11.84 15.90 6.93
C GLY A 74 10.94 15.71 5.70
N ILE A 75 10.29 16.80 5.30
CA ILE A 75 9.23 16.80 4.29
C ILE A 75 9.73 16.22 2.96
N LEU A 76 10.84 16.73 2.41
CA LEU A 76 11.28 16.39 1.06
C LEU A 76 11.88 14.98 0.97
N SER A 77 12.81 14.63 1.87
CA SER A 77 13.42 13.29 1.86
C SER A 77 12.41 12.22 2.25
N GLY A 78 11.58 12.48 3.28
CA GLY A 78 10.47 11.60 3.65
C GLY A 78 9.51 11.38 2.47
N TRP A 79 9.13 12.43 1.76
CA TRP A 79 8.30 12.35 0.56
C TRP A 79 8.86 11.40 -0.50
N VAL A 80 10.16 11.53 -0.83
CA VAL A 80 10.82 10.68 -1.84
C VAL A 80 10.79 9.21 -1.43
N TRP A 81 11.10 8.90 -0.17
CA TRP A 81 11.11 7.51 0.32
C TRP A 81 9.71 6.91 0.37
N ILE A 82 8.71 7.66 0.85
CA ILE A 82 7.32 7.23 0.89
C ILE A 82 6.81 6.97 -0.53
N TRP A 83 7.01 7.94 -1.43
CA TRP A 83 6.58 7.83 -2.82
C TRP A 83 7.21 6.63 -3.53
N SER A 84 8.52 6.43 -3.34
CA SER A 84 9.25 5.31 -3.95
C SER A 84 8.74 3.96 -3.45
N GLY A 85 8.55 3.79 -2.13
CA GLY A 85 8.03 2.55 -1.56
C GLY A 85 6.62 2.21 -2.08
N LEU A 86 5.74 3.21 -2.13
CA LEU A 86 4.39 3.05 -2.67
C LEU A 86 4.39 2.72 -4.17
N MET A 87 5.28 3.32 -4.95
CA MET A 87 5.41 3.02 -6.38
C MET A 87 5.90 1.59 -6.63
N VAL A 88 6.90 1.12 -5.87
CA VAL A 88 7.41 -0.25 -5.97
C VAL A 88 6.32 -1.25 -5.59
N GLY A 89 5.60 -1.03 -4.49
CA GLY A 89 4.47 -1.87 -4.10
C GLY A 89 3.42 -1.97 -5.21
N ASN A 90 2.98 -0.84 -5.75
CA ASN A 90 2.00 -0.80 -6.84
C ASN A 90 2.49 -1.51 -8.12
N LEU A 91 3.78 -1.39 -8.47
CA LEU A 91 4.37 -2.11 -9.59
C LEU A 91 4.39 -3.62 -9.38
N ILE A 92 4.72 -4.08 -8.17
CA ILE A 92 4.65 -5.49 -7.79
C ILE A 92 3.21 -5.99 -7.92
N GLY A 93 2.23 -5.22 -7.43
CA GLY A 93 0.81 -5.54 -7.56
C GLY A 93 0.34 -5.67 -9.00
N PHE A 94 0.70 -4.69 -9.82
CA PHE A 94 0.40 -4.70 -11.25
C PHE A 94 1.04 -5.91 -11.96
N ALA A 95 2.31 -6.21 -11.67
CA ALA A 95 2.99 -7.37 -12.23
C ALA A 95 2.34 -8.69 -11.76
N ALA A 96 2.04 -8.82 -10.48
CA ALA A 96 1.35 -9.98 -9.93
C ALA A 96 0.00 -10.19 -10.61
N GLY A 97 -0.81 -9.14 -10.76
CA GLY A 97 -2.06 -9.21 -11.52
C GLY A 97 -1.87 -9.62 -12.98
N LYS A 98 -0.88 -9.02 -13.66
CA LYS A 98 -0.61 -9.27 -15.08
C LYS A 98 -0.07 -10.66 -15.37
N TYR A 99 0.72 -11.24 -14.47
CA TYR A 99 1.40 -12.53 -14.70
C TYR A 99 0.75 -13.71 -13.98
N LEU A 100 0.28 -13.55 -12.73
CA LEU A 100 -0.36 -14.65 -11.99
C LEU A 100 -1.85 -14.79 -12.32
N LEU A 101 -2.58 -13.69 -12.56
CA LEU A 101 -4.03 -13.73 -12.73
C LEU A 101 -4.48 -13.73 -14.20
N LYS A 102 -3.55 -13.69 -15.16
CA LYS A 102 -3.83 -13.74 -16.60
C LYS A 102 -4.68 -14.93 -17.04
N SER A 103 -4.55 -16.06 -16.32
CA SER A 103 -5.26 -17.31 -16.61
C SER A 103 -6.64 -17.41 -15.95
N ILE A 104 -6.96 -16.50 -15.01
CA ILE A 104 -8.26 -16.48 -14.36
C ILE A 104 -9.17 -15.58 -15.19
N LYS A 105 -10.11 -16.18 -15.93
CA LYS A 105 -11.21 -15.45 -16.59
C LYS A 105 -12.15 -14.89 -15.52
N ILE A 106 -11.76 -13.80 -14.88
CA ILE A 106 -12.65 -13.01 -14.05
C ILE A 106 -13.51 -12.20 -15.02
N ASP A 107 -14.81 -12.50 -15.07
CA ASP A 107 -15.77 -11.68 -15.82
C ASP A 107 -15.97 -10.35 -15.09
N VAL A 108 -15.03 -9.42 -15.30
CA VAL A 108 -15.08 -8.05 -14.79
C VAL A 108 -16.01 -7.22 -15.68
N SER A 109 -17.28 -7.63 -15.76
CA SER A 109 -18.35 -6.89 -16.47
C SER A 109 -18.71 -5.54 -15.84
N LYS A 110 -18.08 -5.18 -14.71
CA LYS A 110 -18.13 -3.86 -14.09
C LYS A 110 -16.72 -3.41 -13.72
N THR A 111 -15.97 -2.95 -14.72
CA THR A 111 -14.71 -2.24 -14.51
C THR A 111 -14.92 -1.14 -13.48
N PRO A 112 -14.21 -1.16 -12.33
CA PRO A 112 -14.23 -0.03 -11.41
C PRO A 112 -13.69 1.17 -12.18
N THR A 113 -14.52 2.19 -12.35
CA THR A 113 -14.19 3.40 -13.09
C THR A 113 -12.93 4.04 -12.49
N GLN A 114 -12.15 4.77 -13.28
CA GLN A 114 -10.94 5.49 -12.80
C GLN A 114 -11.19 6.33 -11.53
N VAL A 115 -12.44 6.76 -11.31
CA VAL A 115 -12.95 7.41 -10.10
C VAL A 115 -12.93 6.50 -8.86
N SER A 116 -13.29 5.22 -8.99
CA SER A 116 -13.21 4.25 -7.90
C SER A 116 -11.76 3.94 -7.51
N LEU A 117 -10.81 4.04 -8.46
CA LEU A 117 -9.36 3.94 -8.22
C LEU A 117 -8.78 5.17 -7.50
N PHE A 118 -9.40 6.33 -7.73
CA PHE A 118 -9.00 7.59 -7.11
C PHE A 118 -9.58 7.72 -5.69
N LEU A 119 -10.87 7.42 -5.52
CA LEU A 119 -11.58 7.49 -4.24
C LEU A 119 -11.16 6.42 -3.24
N SER A 120 -10.46 5.39 -3.69
CA SER A 120 -10.02 4.31 -2.84
C SER A 120 -8.63 4.51 -2.24
N ARG A 121 -7.92 5.58 -2.63
CA ARG A 121 -6.59 5.93 -2.10
C ARG A 121 -6.49 6.21 -0.59
N PRO A 122 -7.53 6.66 0.12
CA PRO A 122 -7.47 6.71 1.59
C PRO A 122 -7.56 5.32 2.25
N VAL A 123 -7.73 4.23 1.49
CA VAL A 123 -7.76 2.85 2.00
C VAL A 123 -6.68 2.02 1.29
N PRO A 124 -5.52 1.79 1.92
CA PRO A 124 -4.35 1.11 1.31
C PRO A 124 -4.70 -0.19 0.57
N VAL A 125 -5.54 -1.03 1.20
CA VAL A 125 -6.03 -2.31 0.65
C VAL A 125 -6.74 -2.16 -0.70
N PHE A 126 -7.45 -1.06 -0.93
CA PHE A 126 -8.10 -0.85 -2.23
C PHE A 126 -7.13 -0.37 -3.31
N ALA A 127 -6.08 0.39 -2.97
CA ALA A 127 -5.06 0.80 -3.93
C ALA A 127 -4.30 -0.43 -4.46
N GLU A 128 -4.03 -1.39 -3.58
CA GLU A 128 -3.42 -2.67 -3.92
C GLU A 128 -4.32 -3.53 -4.79
N ALA A 129 -5.60 -3.67 -4.41
CA ALA A 129 -6.60 -4.38 -5.19
C ALA A 129 -6.78 -3.76 -6.59
N ALA A 130 -6.74 -2.43 -6.68
CA ALA A 130 -6.78 -1.69 -7.93
C ALA A 130 -5.55 -1.94 -8.81
N ALA A 131 -4.35 -1.97 -8.24
CA ALA A 131 -3.11 -2.27 -8.97
C ALA A 131 -3.11 -3.69 -9.54
N ILE A 132 -3.51 -4.67 -8.72
CA ILE A 132 -3.65 -6.07 -9.13
C ILE A 132 -4.71 -6.21 -10.24
N THR A 133 -5.86 -5.55 -10.09
CA THR A 133 -6.94 -5.59 -11.09
C THR A 133 -6.51 -4.93 -12.40
N ALA A 134 -5.80 -3.80 -12.35
CA ALA A 134 -5.27 -3.13 -13.54
C ALA A 134 -4.27 -4.02 -14.31
N GLY A 135 -3.45 -4.77 -13.58
CA GLY A 135 -2.55 -5.78 -14.13
C GLY A 135 -3.29 -6.93 -14.80
N ALA A 136 -4.29 -7.49 -14.11
CA ALA A 136 -5.13 -8.58 -14.63
C ALA A 136 -5.92 -8.17 -15.89
N ALA A 137 -6.40 -6.92 -15.92
CA ALA A 137 -7.08 -6.32 -17.08
C ALA A 137 -6.13 -5.92 -18.23
N ASN A 138 -4.81 -6.14 -18.07
CA ASN A 138 -3.79 -5.83 -19.06
C ASN A 138 -3.79 -4.35 -19.51
N THR A 139 -4.08 -3.46 -18.56
CA THR A 139 -4.12 -2.00 -18.78
C THR A 139 -2.75 -1.50 -19.24
N SER A 140 -2.71 -0.42 -20.03
CA SER A 140 -1.42 0.12 -20.47
C SER A 140 -0.57 0.57 -19.28
N ILE A 141 0.66 0.06 -19.19
CA ILE A 141 1.56 0.33 -18.06
C ILE A 141 1.88 1.82 -17.90
N LYS A 142 1.88 2.57 -19.01
CA LYS A 142 2.09 4.03 -19.00
C LYS A 142 0.94 4.77 -18.30
N GLN A 143 -0.32 4.43 -18.60
CA GLN A 143 -1.47 5.06 -17.94
C GLN A 143 -1.52 4.69 -16.46
N PHE A 144 -1.21 3.43 -16.13
CA PHE A 144 -1.11 2.98 -14.74
C PHE A 144 -0.04 3.77 -13.97
N LEU A 145 1.17 3.88 -14.52
CA LEU A 145 2.27 4.60 -13.90
C LEU A 145 1.95 6.08 -13.65
N ILE A 146 1.37 6.77 -14.64
CA ILE A 146 1.00 8.19 -14.49
C ILE A 146 -0.04 8.36 -13.38
N ALA A 147 -1.09 7.54 -13.40
CA ALA A 147 -2.14 7.59 -12.38
C ALA A 147 -1.58 7.29 -10.98
N CYS A 148 -0.81 6.21 -10.83
CA CYS A 148 -0.19 5.83 -9.56
C CYS A 148 0.77 6.90 -9.05
N ALA A 149 1.69 7.37 -9.90
CA ALA A 149 2.67 8.39 -9.56
C ALA A 149 2.01 9.66 -9.02
N ALA A 150 0.97 10.17 -9.70
CA ALA A 150 0.30 11.41 -9.32
C ALA A 150 -0.39 11.29 -7.95
N GLY A 151 -1.19 10.26 -7.72
CA GLY A 151 -1.88 10.15 -6.43
C GLY A 151 -0.97 9.67 -5.29
N ASN A 152 0.09 8.90 -5.58
CA ASN A 152 1.09 8.53 -4.56
C ASN A 152 1.90 9.75 -4.16
N ALA A 153 2.17 10.68 -5.10
CA ALA A 153 2.85 11.93 -4.82
C ALA A 153 2.05 12.81 -3.84
N ILE A 154 0.73 12.91 -4.05
CA ILE A 154 -0.16 13.65 -3.16
C ILE A 154 -0.20 12.99 -1.77
N TYR A 155 -0.42 11.67 -1.73
CA TYR A 155 -0.50 10.94 -0.46
C TYR A 155 0.82 10.98 0.32
N ALA A 156 1.96 10.77 -0.36
CA ALA A 156 3.28 10.92 0.24
C ALA A 156 3.51 12.33 0.78
N GLY A 157 2.98 13.37 0.12
CA GLY A 157 3.06 14.76 0.57
C GLY A 157 2.30 14.96 1.88
N VAL A 158 1.06 14.49 1.94
CA VAL A 158 0.25 14.55 3.15
C VAL A 158 0.95 13.84 4.32
N LEU A 159 1.49 12.63 4.09
CA LEU A 159 2.16 11.87 5.14
C LEU A 159 3.49 12.49 5.58
N SER A 160 4.30 12.97 4.64
CA SER A 160 5.60 13.56 4.98
C SER A 160 5.43 14.90 5.70
N THR A 161 4.47 15.73 5.29
CA THR A 161 4.13 16.98 5.96
C THR A 161 3.52 16.72 7.34
N ASN A 162 2.60 15.76 7.49
CA ASN A 162 1.99 15.43 8.77
C ASN A 162 2.99 14.87 9.80
N GLY A 163 4.10 14.28 9.34
CA GLY A 163 5.15 13.82 10.23
C GLY A 163 6.16 14.89 10.62
N ALA A 164 6.48 15.80 9.69
CA ALA A 164 7.57 16.77 9.84
C ALA A 164 7.16 18.12 10.45
N LEU A 165 5.85 18.42 10.50
CA LEU A 165 5.28 19.61 11.13
C LEU A 165 4.63 19.24 12.47
#